data_AF-A0A931FGG0-F1
#
_entry.id   AF-A0A931FGG0-F1
#
_cell.length_a   1.000
_cell.length_b   1.000
_cell.length_c   1.000
_cell.angle_alpha   90.00
_cell.angle_beta   90.00
_cell.angle_gamma   90.00
#
_symmetry.space_group_name_H-M   'P 1'
#
loop_
_entity.id
_entity.type
_entity.pdbx_description
1 polymer ?
#
loop_
_entity_poly.entity_id
_entity_poly.type
_entity_poly.pdbx_seq_one_letter_code
_entity_poly.pdbx_strand_id
1 'polypeptide(L)'
;MAWYQGRCRITVTAVEGDRPQRAVVTVRGSRRTIVVPGTAGESQIVDEDSWDLAVEHRIDGEWHPNIRAVQSRWQESGGVTSQLVRSKDRDRPGDRRDRTLVLRLERLERDIPAARPTEVLEDRPTVRTTAGGLGRTAGGPGRVSTTASGPDAPAPAPAPVRTTTSGSTTTSGGTTLTSSGF
;
A
#
# COMPACT_ATOMS: atom_id res chain seq x y z
N MET A 1 4.45 17.91 10.68
CA MET A 1 3.76 17.30 9.53
C MET A 1 4.71 17.31 8.34
N ALA A 2 4.70 16.26 7.51
CA ALA A 2 5.61 16.14 6.37
C ALA A 2 4.85 16.38 5.06
N TRP A 3 5.42 17.17 4.16
CA TRP A 3 4.79 17.51 2.89
C TRP A 3 5.33 16.65 1.74
N TYR A 4 4.43 16.19 0.88
CA TYR A 4 4.71 15.32 -0.26
C TYR A 4 4.04 15.82 -1.53
N GLN A 5 4.60 15.39 -2.67
CA GLN A 5 4.11 15.70 -4.00
C GLN A 5 3.93 14.44 -4.83
N GLY A 6 2.90 14.46 -5.67
CA GLY A 6 2.59 13.43 -6.63
C GLY A 6 2.01 12.15 -6.02
N ARG A 7 1.68 11.24 -6.94
CA ARG A 7 1.06 9.95 -6.65
C ARG A 7 2.01 9.04 -5.88
N CYS A 8 1.53 8.49 -4.78
CA CYS A 8 2.33 7.66 -3.89
C CYS A 8 1.51 6.51 -3.32
N ARG A 9 2.13 5.34 -3.18
CA ARG A 9 1.62 4.26 -2.33
C ARG A 9 2.23 4.38 -0.95
N ILE A 10 1.39 4.43 0.08
CA ILE A 10 1.79 4.37 1.48
C ILE A 10 1.49 2.96 1.96
N THR A 11 2.50 2.27 2.48
CA THR A 11 2.37 0.92 3.06
C THR A 11 2.85 0.93 4.50
N VAL A 12 2.08 0.38 5.41
CA VAL A 12 2.52 0.12 6.78
C VAL A 12 3.40 -1.12 6.78
N THR A 13 4.69 -0.94 7.07
CA THR A 13 5.68 -2.04 7.06
C THR A 13 5.88 -2.67 8.42
N ALA A 14 5.70 -1.91 9.49
CA ALA A 14 5.77 -2.41 10.85
C ALA A 14 4.94 -1.54 11.79
N VAL A 15 4.42 -2.17 12.84
CA VAL A 15 3.76 -1.54 13.97
C VAL A 15 4.47 -2.06 15.20
N GLU A 16 5.17 -1.17 15.88
CA GLU A 16 6.08 -1.52 16.99
C GLU A 16 5.57 -0.93 18.32
N GLY A 17 4.47 -0.17 18.31
CA GLY A 17 3.84 0.40 19.50
C GLY A 17 2.64 -0.39 20.00
N ASP A 18 2.38 -0.32 21.31
CA ASP A 18 1.30 -1.05 21.99
C ASP A 18 -0.09 -0.41 21.81
N ARG A 19 -0.16 0.79 21.22
CA ARG A 19 -1.40 1.54 21.03
C ARG A 19 -1.82 1.54 19.57
N PRO A 20 -3.13 1.53 19.26
CA PRO A 20 -3.61 1.70 17.88
C PRO A 20 -3.03 2.96 17.25
N GLN A 21 -2.51 2.83 16.04
CA GLN A 21 -1.93 3.93 15.27
C GLN A 21 -2.56 4.03 13.89
N ARG A 22 -2.40 5.17 13.24
CA ARG A 22 -2.80 5.38 11.84
C ARG A 22 -1.96 6.45 11.18
N ALA A 23 -1.82 6.36 9.87
CA ALA A 23 -1.34 7.48 9.06
C ALA A 23 -2.54 8.28 8.57
N VAL A 24 -2.43 9.60 8.61
CA VAL A 24 -3.45 10.54 8.13
C VAL A 24 -2.83 11.39 7.03
N VAL A 25 -3.46 11.36 5.87
CA VAL A 25 -3.08 12.13 4.70
C VAL A 25 -4.10 13.23 4.50
N THR A 26 -3.65 14.48 4.51
CA THR A 26 -4.47 15.65 4.24
C THR A 26 -4.11 16.20 2.87
N VAL A 27 -5.06 16.22 1.95
CA VAL A 27 -4.82 16.69 0.57
C VAL A 27 -4.86 18.22 0.54
N ARG A 28 -3.77 18.84 0.09
CA ARG A 28 -3.63 20.31 0.13
C ARG A 28 -4.58 20.96 -0.88
N GLY A 29 -5.22 22.05 -0.47
CA GLY A 29 -6.23 22.74 -1.30
C GLY A 29 -7.60 22.05 -1.31
N SER A 30 -7.78 20.97 -0.58
CA SER A 30 -9.09 20.31 -0.42
C SER A 30 -9.41 20.04 1.06
N ARG A 31 -10.65 19.64 1.36
CA ARG A 31 -11.05 19.14 2.69
C ARG A 31 -10.95 17.61 2.80
N ARG A 32 -10.29 16.95 1.83
CA ARG A 32 -10.19 15.49 1.76
C ARG A 32 -9.10 15.00 2.71
N THR A 33 -9.47 13.99 3.50
CA THR A 33 -8.57 13.25 4.38
C THR A 33 -8.63 11.78 4.03
N ILE A 34 -7.46 11.14 3.94
CA ILE A 34 -7.34 9.70 3.70
C ILE A 34 -6.64 9.10 4.92
N VAL A 35 -7.21 8.02 5.46
CA VAL A 35 -6.66 7.34 6.65
C VAL A 35 -6.10 5.99 6.22
N VAL A 36 -4.85 5.73 6.59
CA VAL A 36 -4.21 4.41 6.45
C VAL A 36 -4.19 3.76 7.83
N PRO A 37 -4.92 2.65 8.05
CA PRO A 37 -4.90 1.95 9.32
C PRO A 37 -3.48 1.50 9.65
N GLY A 38 -3.05 1.64 10.91
CA GLY A 38 -1.74 1.18 11.37
C GLY A 38 -1.71 -0.32 11.61
N THR A 39 -2.00 -1.11 10.58
CA THR A 39 -1.86 -2.58 10.59
C THR A 39 -0.79 -2.96 9.57
N ALA A 40 0.16 -3.82 9.95
CA ALA A 40 1.24 -4.21 9.04
C ALA A 40 0.68 -4.86 7.76
N GLY A 41 1.19 -4.43 6.61
CA GLY A 41 0.71 -4.84 5.29
C GLY A 41 -0.41 -3.95 4.72
N GLU A 42 -1.07 -3.13 5.54
CA GLU A 42 -2.06 -2.17 5.03
C GLU A 42 -1.41 -1.17 4.08
N SER A 43 -2.10 -0.90 2.98
CA SER A 43 -1.59 0.01 1.96
C SER A 43 -2.69 0.85 1.35
N GLN A 44 -2.33 2.08 1.01
CA GLN A 44 -3.23 3.04 0.40
C GLN A 44 -2.50 3.81 -0.69
N ILE A 45 -3.14 3.95 -1.85
CA ILE A 45 -2.67 4.85 -2.90
C ILE A 45 -3.26 6.24 -2.64
N VAL A 46 -2.38 7.23 -2.59
CA VAL A 46 -2.68 8.65 -2.60
C VAL A 46 -2.41 9.15 -4.01
N ASP A 47 -3.48 9.44 -4.74
CA ASP A 47 -3.42 9.91 -6.13
C ASP A 47 -3.75 11.39 -6.19
N GLU A 48 -2.82 12.19 -5.66
CA GLU A 48 -2.99 13.63 -5.44
C GLU A 48 -1.68 14.36 -5.75
N ASP A 49 -1.77 15.58 -6.24
CA ASP A 49 -0.57 16.36 -6.63
C ASP A 49 0.24 16.84 -5.42
N SER A 50 -0.42 17.13 -4.30
CA SER A 50 0.20 17.71 -3.10
C SER A 50 -0.59 17.35 -1.85
N TRP A 51 0.10 16.83 -0.84
CA TRP A 51 -0.54 16.33 0.38
C TRP A 51 0.42 16.35 1.57
N ASP A 52 -0.15 16.41 2.78
CA ASP A 52 0.57 16.40 4.04
C ASP A 52 0.33 15.06 4.76
N LEU A 53 1.39 14.51 5.37
CA LEU A 53 1.37 13.28 6.16
C LEU A 53 1.52 13.60 7.64
N ALA A 54 0.59 13.08 8.43
CA ALA A 54 0.68 12.94 9.87
C ALA A 54 0.57 11.47 10.28
N VAL A 55 1.11 11.16 11.45
CA VAL A 55 0.90 9.88 12.11
C VAL A 55 0.23 10.18 13.45
N GLU A 56 -0.79 9.41 13.78
CA GLU A 56 -1.56 9.55 15.00
C GLU A 56 -1.59 8.23 15.78
N HIS A 57 -1.75 8.35 17.09
CA HIS A 57 -1.94 7.23 18.00
C HIS A 57 -3.18 7.49 18.85
N ARG A 58 -3.82 6.40 19.29
CA ARG A 58 -5.03 6.48 20.10
C ARG A 58 -4.68 6.49 21.59
N ILE A 59 -5.15 7.50 22.32
CA ILE A 59 -5.06 7.62 23.78
C ILE A 59 -6.46 7.89 24.31
N ASP A 60 -6.89 7.15 25.33
CA ASP A 60 -8.17 7.39 26.03
C ASP A 60 -9.38 7.51 25.09
N GLY A 61 -9.36 6.76 23.98
CA GLY A 61 -10.43 6.75 22.99
C GLY A 61 -10.29 7.80 21.87
N GLU A 62 -9.39 8.76 22.01
CA GLU A 62 -9.16 9.87 21.07
C GLU A 62 -7.88 9.70 20.25
N TRP A 63 -7.84 10.33 19.07
CA TRP A 63 -6.67 10.32 18.20
C TRP A 63 -5.81 11.57 18.43
N HIS A 64 -4.52 11.35 18.68
CA HIS A 64 -3.56 12.41 18.90
C HIS A 64 -2.39 12.29 17.92
N PRO A 65 -1.84 13.42 17.44
CA PRO A 65 -0.65 13.39 16.60
C PRO A 65 0.54 12.84 17.39
N ASN A 66 1.36 12.02 16.73
CA ASN A 66 2.65 11.58 17.24
C ASN A 66 3.59 12.79 17.35
N ILE A 67 4.44 12.81 18.39
CA ILE A 67 5.37 13.92 18.65
C ILE A 67 6.40 14.11 17.52
N ARG A 68 6.70 13.04 16.77
CA ARG A 68 7.66 13.11 15.66
C ARG A 68 7.39 12.07 14.57
N ALA A 69 7.69 12.45 13.33
CA ALA A 69 7.85 11.53 12.21
C ALA A 69 9.22 11.79 11.56
N VAL A 70 10.11 10.79 11.62
CA VAL A 70 11.46 10.86 11.06
C VAL A 70 11.44 10.26 9.66
N GLN A 71 11.76 11.07 8.67
CA GLN A 71 11.80 10.68 7.27
C GLN A 71 13.24 10.32 6.88
N SER A 72 13.43 9.18 6.22
CA SER A 72 14.70 8.87 5.58
C SER A 72 14.89 9.71 4.31
N ARG A 73 16.06 9.61 3.68
CA ARG A 73 16.20 10.06 2.29
C ARG A 73 15.36 9.15 1.39
N TRP A 74 14.91 9.69 0.25
CA TRP A 74 14.42 8.87 -0.85
C TRP A 74 15.55 7.99 -1.37
N GLN A 75 15.23 6.76 -1.71
CA GLN A 75 16.15 5.77 -2.24
C GLN A 75 15.52 5.12 -3.46
N GLU A 76 16.31 4.91 -4.49
CA GLU A 76 15.91 4.19 -5.69
C GLU A 76 16.48 2.78 -5.64
N SER A 77 15.62 1.77 -5.82
CA SER A 77 16.03 0.37 -5.88
C SER A 77 15.10 -0.40 -6.78
N GLY A 78 15.65 -1.12 -7.76
CA GLY A 78 14.87 -1.93 -8.71
C GLY A 78 13.82 -1.12 -9.48
N GLY A 79 14.14 0.14 -9.84
CA GLY A 79 13.20 1.05 -10.52
C GLY A 79 12.11 1.65 -9.63
N VAL A 80 12.12 1.38 -8.32
CA VAL A 80 11.16 1.95 -7.37
C VAL A 80 11.84 3.00 -6.52
N THR A 81 11.34 4.24 -6.58
CA THR A 81 11.74 5.31 -5.65
C THR A 81 10.91 5.22 -4.38
N SER A 82 11.57 4.93 -3.24
CA SER A 82 10.90 4.75 -1.95
C SER A 82 11.55 5.53 -0.79
N GLN A 83 10.77 5.83 0.24
CA GLN A 83 11.21 6.48 1.48
C GLN A 83 10.60 5.76 2.68
N LEU A 84 11.38 5.62 3.75
CA LEU A 84 10.88 5.13 5.03
C LEU A 84 10.55 6.30 5.96
N VAL A 85 9.37 6.24 6.58
CA VAL A 85 8.93 7.19 7.60
C VAL A 85 8.71 6.43 8.89
N ARG A 86 9.36 6.86 9.97
CA ARG A 86 9.29 6.22 11.29
C ARG A 86 8.69 7.20 12.29
N SER A 87 7.57 6.85 12.90
CA SER A 87 6.91 7.69 13.89
C SER A 87 7.47 7.48 15.30
N LYS A 88 7.28 8.47 16.16
CA LYS A 88 7.51 8.41 17.60
C LYS A 88 6.38 9.15 18.31
N ASP A 89 5.72 8.49 19.25
CA ASP A 89 4.54 9.00 19.96
C ASP A 89 4.87 9.60 21.33
N ARG A 90 5.95 9.17 22.00
CA ARG A 90 6.38 9.73 23.29
C ARG A 90 7.90 9.73 23.45
N ASP A 91 8.45 10.71 24.16
CA ASP A 91 9.83 10.68 24.63
C ASP A 91 9.86 10.11 26.06
N ARG A 92 10.42 8.91 26.25
CA ARG A 92 10.70 8.32 27.57
C ARG A 92 12.21 8.26 27.83
N PRO A 93 12.70 8.64 29.04
CA PRO A 93 14.09 8.44 29.41
C PRO A 93 14.48 6.96 29.33
N GLY A 94 15.56 6.65 28.61
CA GLY A 94 16.05 5.28 28.43
C GLY A 94 15.44 4.53 27.24
N ASP A 95 14.45 5.09 26.56
CA ASP A 95 13.78 4.41 25.46
C ASP A 95 14.48 4.67 24.11
N ARG A 96 15.09 3.60 23.57
CA ARG A 96 15.66 3.58 22.21
C ARG A 96 14.72 2.93 21.20
N ARG A 97 13.59 2.37 21.63
CA ARG A 97 12.70 1.52 20.85
C ARG A 97 11.29 2.08 20.64
N ASP A 98 11.00 3.30 21.08
CA ASP A 98 9.76 4.05 20.81
C ASP A 98 9.57 4.47 19.33
N ARG A 99 9.79 3.56 18.38
CA ARG A 99 9.23 3.70 17.03
C ARG A 99 7.95 2.91 17.04
N THR A 100 6.84 3.52 16.62
CA THR A 100 5.54 2.90 16.85
C THR A 100 4.79 2.57 15.57
N LEU A 101 4.99 3.34 14.50
CA LEU A 101 4.53 3.03 13.15
C LEU A 101 5.66 3.29 12.14
N VAL A 102 5.90 2.30 11.27
CA VAL A 102 6.87 2.41 10.18
C VAL A 102 6.15 2.33 8.84
N LEU A 103 6.24 3.40 8.07
CA LEU A 103 5.65 3.51 6.74
C LEU A 103 6.74 3.41 5.68
N ARG A 104 6.41 2.76 4.57
CA ARG A 104 7.14 2.85 3.31
C ARG A 104 6.29 3.61 2.31
N LEU A 105 6.84 4.68 1.78
CA LEU A 105 6.26 5.47 0.72
C LEU A 105 6.95 5.05 -0.58
N GLU A 106 6.17 4.73 -1.60
CA GLU A 106 6.66 4.41 -2.95
C GLU A 106 6.08 5.42 -3.93
N ARG A 107 6.93 6.09 -4.70
CA ARG A 107 6.45 6.93 -5.80
C ARG A 107 5.91 6.02 -6.90
N LEU A 108 4.70 6.34 -7.34
CA LEU A 108 4.14 5.71 -8.52
C LEU A 108 4.37 6.70 -9.66
N GLU A 109 5.17 6.32 -10.65
CA GLU A 109 5.27 7.10 -11.86
C GLU A 109 3.87 7.29 -12.45
N ARG A 110 3.52 8.51 -12.86
CA ARG A 110 2.43 8.64 -13.82
C ARG A 110 2.92 7.92 -15.05
N ASP A 111 2.16 6.95 -15.56
CA ASP A 111 2.38 6.42 -16.90
C ASP A 111 2.63 7.61 -17.84
N ILE A 112 3.89 7.84 -18.19
CA ILE A 112 4.22 8.73 -19.29
C ILE A 112 3.71 7.94 -20.48
N PRO A 113 2.69 8.41 -21.23
CA PRO A 113 2.29 7.70 -22.42
C PRO A 113 3.54 7.54 -23.27
N ALA A 114 3.96 6.29 -23.48
CA ALA A 114 5.12 5.98 -24.31
C ALA A 114 5.00 6.82 -25.57
N ALA A 115 5.99 7.71 -25.77
CA ALA A 115 6.03 8.55 -26.95
C ALA A 115 5.79 7.62 -28.14
N ARG A 116 4.67 7.83 -28.84
CA ARG A 116 4.38 7.10 -30.07
C ARG A 116 5.64 7.19 -30.92
N PRO A 117 6.16 6.09 -31.47
CA PRO A 117 7.22 6.18 -32.46
C PRO A 117 6.74 7.16 -33.53
N THR A 118 7.42 8.30 -33.65
CA THR A 118 7.23 9.17 -34.79
C THR A 118 7.68 8.37 -36.00
N GLU A 119 6.74 7.70 -36.67
CA GLU A 119 6.95 7.22 -38.03
C GLU A 119 7.16 8.46 -38.90
N VAL A 120 8.41 8.90 -38.98
CA VAL A 120 8.91 9.63 -40.13
C VAL A 120 8.98 8.60 -41.25
N LEU A 121 7.89 8.48 -42.02
CA LEU A 121 7.98 7.89 -43.35
C LEU A 121 7.66 8.98 -44.36
N GLU A 122 8.72 9.36 -45.07
CA GLU A 122 8.76 10.37 -46.11
C GLU A 122 7.79 10.10 -47.25
N ASP A 123 7.49 11.20 -47.92
CA ASP A 123 6.59 11.45 -49.03
C ASP A 123 7.03 10.71 -50.32
N ARG A 124 6.19 9.74 -50.78
CA ARG A 124 5.90 9.33 -52.20
C ARG A 124 7.07 8.93 -53.16
N PRO A 125 6.83 8.30 -54.34
CA PRO A 125 5.58 8.08 -55.07
C PRO A 125 5.32 6.64 -55.59
N THR A 126 4.07 6.46 -56.02
CA THR A 126 3.45 5.39 -56.81
C THR A 126 4.32 4.85 -57.96
N VAL A 127 4.56 3.52 -57.96
CA VAL A 127 4.83 2.77 -59.20
C VAL A 127 3.75 1.69 -59.35
N ARG A 128 2.97 1.87 -60.41
CA ARG A 128 1.94 0.96 -60.89
C ARG A 128 2.60 0.11 -61.97
N THR A 129 2.68 -1.21 -61.80
CA THR A 129 3.05 -2.11 -62.91
C THR A 129 2.23 -3.39 -62.84
N THR A 130 1.61 -3.67 -63.97
CA THR A 130 0.65 -4.73 -64.26
C THR A 130 1.32 -6.03 -64.68
N ALA A 131 0.67 -7.13 -64.29
CA ALA A 131 0.53 -8.42 -64.97
C ALA A 131 1.72 -9.39 -65.07
N GLY A 132 1.46 -10.62 -64.62
CA GLY A 132 1.82 -11.83 -65.37
C GLY A 132 2.49 -12.95 -64.59
N GLY A 133 1.77 -14.07 -64.40
CA GLY A 133 2.40 -15.39 -64.60
C GLY A 133 2.58 -16.32 -63.39
N LEU A 134 1.53 -17.11 -63.13
CA LEU A 134 1.53 -18.58 -62.96
C LEU A 134 2.58 -19.25 -62.07
N GLY A 135 2.11 -19.89 -60.97
CA GLY A 135 2.95 -20.83 -60.21
C GLY A 135 2.26 -21.56 -59.05
N ARG A 136 1.24 -22.36 -59.36
CA ARG A 136 0.84 -23.66 -58.74
C ARG A 136 0.99 -23.90 -57.22
N THR A 137 -0.17 -24.20 -56.60
CA THR A 137 -0.50 -25.33 -55.67
C THR A 137 0.32 -25.50 -54.38
N ALA A 138 -0.20 -25.75 -53.19
CA ALA A 138 -1.52 -26.15 -52.70
C ALA A 138 -1.52 -25.99 -51.16
N GLY A 139 -2.71 -25.89 -50.54
CA GLY A 139 -2.85 -26.01 -49.08
C GLY A 139 -4.00 -25.18 -48.51
N GLY A 140 -5.23 -25.62 -48.76
CA GLY A 140 -6.44 -24.99 -48.25
C GLY A 140 -6.66 -25.14 -46.73
N PRO A 141 -7.74 -24.51 -46.22
CA PRO A 141 -7.87 -24.02 -44.85
C PRO A 141 -8.68 -24.94 -43.94
N GLY A 142 -8.56 -24.77 -42.62
CA GLY A 142 -9.38 -25.50 -41.65
C GLY A 142 -9.28 -24.94 -40.24
N ARG A 143 -10.08 -23.92 -39.97
CA ARG A 143 -10.43 -23.42 -38.63
C ARG A 143 -11.46 -24.39 -38.01
N VAL A 144 -11.42 -24.66 -36.71
CA VAL A 144 -12.50 -24.50 -35.68
C VAL A 144 -12.01 -25.03 -34.33
N SER A 145 -12.50 -24.38 -33.28
CA SER A 145 -12.13 -24.30 -31.87
C SER A 145 -12.44 -25.50 -30.94
N THR A 146 -11.94 -25.33 -29.70
CA THR A 146 -12.44 -25.77 -28.37
C THR A 146 -12.31 -27.25 -27.95
N THR A 147 -11.54 -27.51 -26.86
CA THR A 147 -12.10 -27.81 -25.52
C THR A 147 -11.00 -27.78 -24.43
N ALA A 148 -11.45 -27.46 -23.22
CA ALA A 148 -10.67 -27.21 -22.01
C ALA A 148 -10.18 -28.47 -21.28
N SER A 149 -9.11 -28.32 -20.51
CA SER A 149 -8.74 -29.02 -19.24
C SER A 149 -7.46 -28.32 -18.78
N GLY A 150 -7.45 -27.47 -17.75
CA GLY A 150 -7.69 -27.79 -16.34
C GLY A 150 -6.35 -27.56 -15.60
N PRO A 151 -6.25 -26.61 -14.66
CA PRO A 151 -4.99 -26.28 -14.00
C PRO A 151 -4.65 -27.28 -12.89
N ASP A 152 -3.40 -27.73 -12.87
CA ASP A 152 -2.83 -28.46 -11.73
C ASP A 152 -2.56 -27.45 -10.61
N ALA A 153 -3.39 -27.50 -9.57
CA ALA A 153 -3.29 -26.66 -8.39
C ALA A 153 -2.56 -27.44 -7.29
N PRO A 154 -1.47 -26.93 -6.70
CA PRO A 154 -0.90 -27.53 -5.51
C PRO A 154 -1.83 -27.32 -4.30
N ALA A 155 -2.00 -28.40 -3.54
CA ALA A 155 -2.89 -28.56 -2.41
C ALA A 155 -2.68 -27.52 -1.27
N PRO A 156 -3.75 -27.09 -0.57
CA PRO A 156 -3.63 -26.28 0.63
C PRO A 156 -3.15 -27.10 1.84
N ALA A 157 -2.20 -26.53 2.59
CA ALA A 157 -1.70 -27.05 3.86
C ALA A 157 -2.78 -27.04 4.97
N PRO A 158 -2.76 -27.98 5.94
CA PRO A 158 -3.75 -28.06 7.01
C PRO A 158 -3.65 -26.89 8.00
N ALA A 159 -4.82 -26.37 8.38
CA ALA A 159 -4.98 -25.30 9.36
C ALA A 159 -4.58 -25.75 10.78
N PRO A 160 -3.99 -24.88 11.62
CA PRO A 160 -3.78 -25.17 13.03
C PRO A 160 -5.10 -25.16 13.82
N VAL A 161 -5.28 -26.22 14.61
CA VAL A 161 -6.41 -26.54 15.48
C VAL A 161 -6.62 -25.44 16.52
N ARG A 162 -7.86 -24.94 16.63
CA ARG A 162 -8.31 -24.07 17.73
C ARG A 162 -8.48 -24.91 18.99
N THR A 163 -7.63 -24.70 19.99
CA THR A 163 -7.87 -25.19 21.35
C THR A 163 -8.88 -24.26 22.03
N THR A 164 -10.11 -24.74 22.22
CA THR A 164 -11.10 -24.12 23.10
C THR A 164 -10.75 -24.47 24.54
N THR A 165 -10.19 -23.52 25.29
CA THR A 165 -10.13 -23.64 26.76
C THR A 165 -11.36 -22.96 27.35
N SER A 166 -12.33 -23.79 27.72
CA SER A 166 -13.40 -23.45 28.64
C SER A 166 -12.87 -23.51 30.07
N GLY A 167 -13.08 -22.44 30.84
CA GLY A 167 -12.84 -22.37 32.29
C GLY A 167 -13.36 -21.03 32.78
N SER A 168 -14.67 -20.91 33.00
CA SER A 168 -15.39 -21.18 34.25
C SER A 168 -15.09 -20.16 35.36
N THR A 169 -16.14 -19.38 35.61
CA THR A 169 -16.48 -18.46 36.68
C THR A 169 -15.88 -18.78 38.07
N THR A 170 -15.38 -17.75 38.76
CA THR A 170 -15.54 -17.66 40.21
C THR A 170 -15.83 -16.23 40.63
N THR A 171 -17.06 -16.04 41.11
CA THR A 171 -17.58 -14.88 41.79
C THR A 171 -17.05 -14.83 43.22
N SER A 172 -16.59 -13.67 43.69
CA SER A 172 -16.58 -13.20 45.08
C SER A 172 -16.22 -11.70 45.00
N GLY A 173 -17.09 -10.73 45.33
CA GLY A 173 -17.87 -10.63 46.54
C GLY A 173 -17.01 -9.92 47.60
N GLY A 174 -17.09 -8.58 47.68
CA GLY A 174 -16.27 -7.78 48.60
C GLY A 174 -16.70 -6.32 48.67
N THR A 175 -17.64 -6.06 49.57
CA THR A 175 -18.37 -4.82 49.86
C THR A 175 -17.55 -3.83 50.68
N THR A 176 -17.65 -2.53 50.34
CA THR A 176 -17.62 -1.28 51.16
C THR A 176 -16.52 -1.04 52.21
N LEU A 177 -15.92 0.16 52.21
CA LEU A 177 -15.91 1.09 53.36
C LEU A 177 -15.37 2.50 52.98
N THR A 178 -16.20 3.49 53.30
CA THR A 178 -15.97 4.94 53.45
C THR A 178 -14.85 5.27 54.44
N SER A 179 -14.14 6.40 54.22
CA SER A 179 -13.69 7.28 55.31
C SER A 179 -13.28 8.66 54.79
N SER A 180 -13.89 9.68 55.39
CA SER A 180 -13.58 11.11 55.33
C SER A 180 -12.47 11.48 56.34
N GLY A 181 -11.88 12.68 56.19
CA GLY A 181 -11.01 13.37 57.16
C GLY A 181 -9.56 13.51 56.68
N PHE A 182 -8.89 14.66 56.68
CA PHE A 182 -9.07 15.96 57.34
C PHE A 182 -8.80 17.11 56.36
#